data_AF-A0A841ALQ3-F1
#
_entry.id   AF-A0A841ALQ3-F1
#
_cell.length_a   1.000
_cell.length_b   1.000
_cell.length_c   1.000
_cell.angle_alpha   90.00
_cell.angle_beta   90.00
_cell.angle_gamma   90.00
#
_symmetry.space_group_name_H-M   'P 1'
#
loop_
_entity.id
_entity.type
_entity.pdbx_description
1 polymer ?
#
loop_
_entity_poly.entity_id
_entity_poly.type
_entity_poly.pdbx_seq_one_letter_code
_entity_poly.pdbx_strand_id
1 'polypeptide(L)'
;MPDNRLVVNRDRIDIDPGLVHVFVRGPHGGRMFDSPTGRFEVYGAILDKYLAFGGPASLLGMPLTDETGTPDGVGRFNHFQGGSIYWTPATGAHVVYGAIRARWEFLGWERSFLGYPVSDELDFDEGGRVSVFQGGEVYWWPDTDAIELHHVVVRYAGMHAFGVSSGSPTDNTYGVLGVVGAESRFATRTPRRDIRSGGSHADAVELYRGRPTGLTISSTVIEHDYGSPDSYVGAAKQAVQAAGTAVAGLVTLIPYVGPLLGAAVIAGVAEAGDDIAAWVAGIVGDDVMGSAQNTLTPKQLAVLAGRTGDSHFAGLTYKFETPLLSDGDASYKFYFTVAAE
;
A
#
# COMPACT_ATOMS: atom_id res chain seq x y z
N MET A 1 -67.93 -15.92 18.88
CA MET A 1 -66.54 -15.41 18.82
C MET A 1 -65.63 -16.64 18.72
N PRO A 2 -64.92 -16.90 17.61
CA PRO A 2 -63.99 -18.01 17.57
C PRO A 2 -62.74 -17.68 18.38
N ASP A 3 -62.32 -18.65 19.19
CA ASP A 3 -61.17 -18.66 20.09
C ASP A 3 -59.86 -18.65 19.27
N ASN A 4 -59.18 -17.49 19.22
CA ASN A 4 -57.93 -17.31 18.48
C ASN A 4 -56.73 -17.61 19.41
N ARG A 5 -56.65 -18.86 19.88
CA ARG A 5 -55.46 -19.33 20.60
C ARG A 5 -54.33 -19.57 19.61
N LEU A 6 -53.35 -18.66 19.64
CA LEU A 6 -52.02 -18.85 19.07
C LEU A 6 -51.45 -20.19 19.58
N VAL A 7 -51.37 -21.18 18.70
CA VAL A 7 -50.60 -22.39 18.93
C VAL A 7 -49.13 -22.01 18.84
N VAL A 8 -48.56 -21.58 19.98
CA VAL A 8 -47.12 -21.36 20.11
C VAL A 8 -46.46 -22.73 20.18
N ASN A 9 -45.92 -23.18 19.05
CA ASN A 9 -45.13 -24.41 19.00
C ASN A 9 -43.79 -24.14 19.71
N ARG A 10 -43.62 -24.71 20.91
CA ARG A 10 -42.46 -24.48 21.80
C ARG A 10 -41.14 -25.00 21.23
N ASP A 11 -41.19 -25.79 20.16
CA ASP A 11 -40.01 -26.39 19.51
C ASP A 11 -39.27 -25.43 18.55
N ARG A 12 -39.68 -24.16 18.45
CA ARG A 12 -39.14 -23.17 17.49
C ARG A 12 -38.66 -21.86 18.10
N ILE A 13 -38.56 -21.78 19.42
CA ILE A 13 -38.11 -20.57 20.14
C ILE A 13 -36.78 -20.90 20.82
N ASP A 14 -35.70 -20.34 20.31
CA ASP A 14 -34.40 -20.36 20.97
C ASP A 14 -34.25 -19.06 21.77
N ILE A 15 -33.97 -19.18 23.07
CA ILE A 15 -33.83 -18.03 23.98
C ILE A 15 -32.35 -17.82 24.23
N ASP A 16 -31.78 -16.82 23.59
CA ASP A 16 -30.40 -16.38 23.80
C ASP A 16 -30.38 -15.43 25.02
N PRO A 17 -29.72 -15.77 26.15
CA PRO A 17 -29.82 -15.00 27.40
C PRO A 17 -29.25 -13.57 27.34
N GLY A 18 -28.71 -13.14 26.19
CA GLY A 18 -28.18 -11.79 25.96
C GLY A 18 -28.94 -10.91 24.96
N LEU A 19 -29.99 -11.40 24.29
CA LEU A 19 -30.71 -10.66 23.24
C LEU A 19 -32.22 -10.70 23.45
N VAL A 20 -32.87 -9.52 23.51
CA VAL A 20 -34.32 -9.33 23.79
C VAL A 20 -35.22 -9.68 22.58
N HIS A 21 -34.79 -10.62 21.72
CA HIS A 21 -35.54 -11.00 20.52
C HIS A 21 -35.74 -12.53 20.46
N VAL A 22 -37.00 -12.94 20.37
CA VAL A 22 -37.40 -14.32 20.08
C VAL A 22 -37.09 -14.60 18.61
N PHE A 23 -36.14 -15.48 18.33
CA PHE A 23 -35.84 -15.88 16.95
C PHE A 23 -36.66 -17.10 16.54
N VAL A 24 -37.19 -17.05 15.33
CA VAL A 24 -37.82 -18.22 14.70
C VAL A 24 -36.75 -18.96 13.92
N ARG A 25 -36.63 -20.28 14.15
CA ARG A 25 -35.75 -21.14 13.35
C ARG A 25 -36.16 -21.08 11.87
N GLY A 26 -35.20 -20.72 11.02
CA GLY A 26 -35.38 -20.60 9.58
C GLY A 26 -35.37 -21.95 8.85
N PRO A 27 -35.85 -22.01 7.60
CA PRO A 27 -35.95 -23.23 6.81
C PRO A 27 -34.59 -23.91 6.52
N HIS A 28 -33.49 -23.16 6.48
CA HIS A 28 -32.14 -23.71 6.28
C HIS A 28 -31.42 -24.01 7.61
N GLY A 29 -32.15 -23.98 8.73
CA GLY A 29 -31.60 -24.18 10.06
C GLY A 29 -30.96 -22.94 10.66
N GLY A 30 -31.08 -21.77 10.02
CA GLY A 30 -30.62 -20.49 10.54
C GLY A 30 -31.63 -19.77 11.41
N ARG A 31 -31.48 -18.44 11.48
CA ARG A 31 -32.38 -17.54 12.23
C ARG A 31 -33.13 -16.64 11.25
N MET A 32 -34.45 -16.53 11.43
CA MET A 32 -35.23 -15.46 10.79
C MET A 32 -35.15 -14.18 11.61
N PHE A 33 -34.89 -13.07 10.92
CA PHE A 33 -34.85 -11.73 11.49
C PHE A 33 -36.00 -10.90 10.91
N ASP A 34 -36.76 -10.24 11.78
CA ASP A 34 -37.75 -9.25 11.39
C ASP A 34 -37.04 -7.88 11.24
N SER A 35 -36.80 -7.50 9.99
CA SER A 35 -36.18 -6.23 9.59
C SER A 35 -37.25 -5.20 9.21
N PRO A 36 -36.97 -3.88 9.26
CA PRO A 36 -37.94 -2.87 8.81
C PRO A 36 -38.43 -3.05 7.36
N THR A 37 -37.65 -3.72 6.52
CA THR A 37 -37.92 -3.91 5.09
C THR A 37 -38.47 -5.30 4.74
N GLY A 38 -38.55 -6.22 5.70
CA GLY A 38 -38.98 -7.58 5.45
C GLY A 38 -38.46 -8.57 6.49
N ARG A 39 -38.78 -9.84 6.29
CA ARG A 39 -38.29 -10.92 7.14
C ARG A 39 -37.24 -11.70 6.36
N PHE A 40 -36.03 -11.81 6.90
CA PHE A 40 -34.88 -12.37 6.19
C PHE A 40 -34.17 -13.45 7.00
N GLU A 41 -33.78 -14.53 6.33
CA GLU A 41 -32.99 -15.61 6.92
C GLU A 41 -31.51 -15.33 6.78
N VAL A 42 -30.79 -15.52 7.88
CA VAL A 42 -29.33 -15.64 7.88
C VAL A 42 -29.00 -17.01 8.44
N TYR A 43 -28.16 -17.79 7.76
CA TYR A 43 -27.80 -19.14 8.16
C TYR A 43 -26.31 -19.44 7.93
N GLY A 44 -25.89 -20.66 8.30
CA GLY A 44 -24.54 -21.18 8.08
C GLY A 44 -23.42 -20.26 8.57
N ALA A 45 -22.32 -20.24 7.82
CA ALA A 45 -21.12 -19.46 8.17
C ALA A 45 -21.37 -17.95 8.20
N ILE A 46 -22.35 -17.45 7.43
CA ILE A 46 -22.72 -16.04 7.45
C ILE A 46 -23.42 -15.69 8.75
N LEU A 47 -24.33 -16.55 9.23
CA LEU A 47 -24.97 -16.37 10.54
C LEU A 47 -23.93 -16.42 11.66
N ASP A 48 -23.04 -17.40 11.64
CA ASP A 48 -21.98 -17.53 12.66
C ASP A 48 -21.14 -16.25 12.71
N LYS A 49 -20.75 -15.72 11.54
CA LYS A 49 -20.01 -14.46 11.45
C LYS A 49 -20.81 -13.27 11.95
N TYR A 50 -22.07 -13.16 11.54
CA TYR A 50 -22.97 -12.08 11.92
C TYR A 50 -23.15 -12.02 13.44
N LEU A 51 -23.39 -13.16 14.09
CA LEU A 51 -23.52 -13.25 15.54
C LEU A 51 -22.21 -12.95 16.26
N ALA A 52 -21.07 -13.45 15.75
CA ALA A 52 -19.76 -13.13 16.30
C ALA A 52 -19.42 -11.63 16.20
N PHE A 53 -19.95 -10.94 15.18
CA PHE A 53 -19.81 -9.49 15.01
C PHE A 53 -20.80 -8.67 15.86
N GLY A 54 -21.64 -9.32 16.67
CA GLY A 54 -22.61 -8.67 17.56
C GLY A 54 -24.05 -8.62 17.02
N GLY A 55 -24.31 -9.25 15.87
CA GLY A 55 -25.65 -9.43 15.32
C GLY A 55 -26.40 -8.11 15.12
N PRO A 56 -27.71 -8.06 15.42
CA PRO A 56 -28.53 -6.84 15.27
C PRO A 56 -28.06 -5.63 16.08
N ALA A 57 -27.31 -5.85 17.17
CA ALA A 57 -26.78 -4.78 18.02
C ALA A 57 -25.46 -4.19 17.50
N SER A 58 -24.85 -4.83 16.51
CA SER A 58 -23.64 -4.34 15.85
C SER A 58 -23.94 -3.20 14.87
N LEU A 59 -22.88 -2.59 14.32
CA LEU A 59 -23.00 -1.60 13.26
C LEU A 59 -23.65 -2.14 11.98
N LEU A 60 -23.73 -3.47 11.79
CA LEU A 60 -24.42 -4.04 10.64
C LEU A 60 -25.93 -3.85 10.71
N GLY A 61 -26.50 -3.79 11.92
CA GLY A 61 -27.94 -3.74 12.11
C GLY A 61 -28.65 -4.98 11.58
N MET A 62 -29.93 -4.84 11.22
CA MET A 62 -30.75 -5.94 10.72
C MET A 62 -30.38 -6.35 9.28
N PRO A 63 -30.58 -7.63 8.90
CA PRO A 63 -30.44 -8.06 7.51
C PRO A 63 -31.48 -7.40 6.60
N LEU A 64 -31.12 -7.26 5.33
CA LEU A 64 -31.94 -6.67 4.26
C LEU A 64 -32.21 -7.66 3.11
N THR A 65 -31.57 -8.82 3.13
CA THR A 65 -31.76 -9.89 2.15
C THR A 65 -31.71 -11.23 2.85
N ASP A 66 -32.35 -12.24 2.26
CA ASP A 66 -32.02 -13.64 2.53
C ASP A 66 -30.60 -13.94 2.04
N GLU A 67 -30.02 -15.04 2.55
CA GLU A 67 -28.73 -15.50 2.05
C GLU A 67 -28.86 -15.93 0.59
N THR A 68 -28.22 -15.16 -0.28
CA THR A 68 -28.35 -15.27 -1.74
C THR A 68 -27.02 -15.73 -2.32
N GLY A 69 -27.07 -16.58 -3.35
CA GLY A 69 -25.87 -16.97 -4.10
C GLY A 69 -25.38 -15.80 -4.96
N THR A 70 -24.07 -15.65 -5.10
CA THR A 70 -23.49 -14.68 -6.03
C THR A 70 -23.71 -15.10 -7.49
N PRO A 71 -23.71 -14.15 -8.45
CA PRO A 71 -24.00 -14.45 -9.86
C PRO A 71 -23.02 -15.42 -10.54
N ASP A 72 -21.78 -15.49 -10.06
CA ASP A 72 -20.76 -16.43 -10.54
C ASP A 72 -20.94 -17.86 -10.00
N GLY A 73 -21.87 -18.06 -9.06
CA GLY A 73 -22.17 -19.35 -8.43
C GLY A 73 -21.14 -19.82 -7.40
N VAL A 74 -20.17 -18.98 -7.01
CA VAL A 74 -19.08 -19.37 -6.10
C VAL A 74 -19.41 -19.05 -4.64
N GLY A 75 -19.91 -17.85 -4.38
CA GLY A 75 -20.12 -17.32 -3.04
C GLY A 75 -21.59 -17.24 -2.63
N ARG A 76 -21.77 -16.87 -1.37
CA ARG A 76 -23.07 -16.50 -0.79
C ARG A 76 -22.92 -15.21 -0.01
N PHE A 77 -24.01 -14.47 0.13
CA PHE A 77 -23.98 -13.22 0.88
C PHE A 77 -25.33 -12.88 1.52
N ASN A 78 -25.25 -12.05 2.56
CA ASN A 78 -26.36 -11.24 3.04
C ASN A 78 -25.95 -9.77 3.05
N HIS A 79 -26.87 -8.90 2.62
CA HIS A 79 -26.76 -7.46 2.90
C HIS A 79 -27.45 -7.14 4.22
N PHE A 80 -26.86 -6.20 4.96
CA PHE A 80 -27.37 -5.67 6.22
C PHE A 80 -27.46 -4.15 6.10
N GLN A 81 -28.15 -3.51 7.05
CA GLN A 81 -28.35 -2.05 7.05
C GLN A 81 -27.03 -1.27 6.97
N GLY A 82 -26.00 -1.68 7.72
CA GLY A 82 -24.71 -1.01 7.78
C GLY A 82 -23.58 -1.71 7.04
N GLY A 83 -23.82 -2.87 6.42
CA GLY A 83 -22.75 -3.64 5.81
C GLY A 83 -23.18 -4.85 5.02
N SER A 84 -22.23 -5.73 4.72
CA SER A 84 -22.48 -6.99 4.03
C SER A 84 -21.55 -8.05 4.52
N ILE A 85 -22.03 -9.29 4.54
CA ILE A 85 -21.19 -10.45 4.82
C ILE A 85 -21.21 -11.32 3.58
N TYR A 86 -20.03 -11.60 3.05
CA TYR A 86 -19.82 -12.50 1.93
C TYR A 86 -19.05 -13.71 2.40
N TRP A 87 -19.43 -14.88 1.88
CA TRP A 87 -18.79 -16.15 2.15
C TRP A 87 -18.40 -16.83 0.84
N THR A 88 -17.20 -17.41 0.80
CA THR A 88 -16.82 -18.40 -0.21
C THR A 88 -16.19 -19.63 0.46
N PRO A 89 -16.14 -20.79 -0.21
CA PRO A 89 -15.39 -21.93 0.29
C PRO A 89 -13.90 -21.66 0.51
N ALA A 90 -13.32 -20.72 -0.24
CA ALA A 90 -11.89 -20.42 -0.22
C ALA A 90 -11.50 -19.41 0.88
N THR A 91 -12.35 -18.42 1.13
CA THR A 91 -12.04 -17.31 2.06
C THR A 91 -12.77 -17.43 3.39
N GLY A 92 -13.93 -18.09 3.43
CA GLY A 92 -14.82 -18.03 4.59
C GLY A 92 -15.66 -16.76 4.60
N ALA A 93 -16.34 -16.50 5.73
CA ALA A 93 -17.28 -15.39 5.86
C ALA A 93 -16.60 -14.11 6.39
N HIS A 94 -16.71 -13.02 5.64
CA HIS A 94 -16.07 -11.75 5.95
C HIS A 94 -17.04 -10.58 5.91
N VAL A 95 -16.88 -9.67 6.85
CA VAL A 95 -17.70 -8.46 6.97
C VAL A 95 -17.04 -7.31 6.22
N VAL A 96 -17.80 -6.63 5.37
CA VAL A 96 -17.40 -5.37 4.72
C VAL A 96 -18.47 -4.32 5.04
N TYR A 97 -18.09 -3.16 5.56
CA TYR A 97 -19.02 -2.11 5.97
C TYR A 97 -18.51 -0.70 5.63
N GLY A 98 -19.33 0.31 5.91
CA GLY A 98 -18.95 1.72 5.79
C GLY A 98 -18.50 2.15 4.38
N ALA A 99 -17.55 3.08 4.34
CA ALA A 99 -17.03 3.65 3.09
C ALA A 99 -16.30 2.62 2.22
N ILE A 100 -15.61 1.65 2.84
CA ILE A 100 -14.96 0.55 2.11
C ILE A 100 -16.00 -0.28 1.35
N ARG A 101 -17.10 -0.67 2.01
CA ARG A 101 -18.20 -1.36 1.33
C ARG A 101 -18.80 -0.51 0.22
N ALA A 102 -19.07 0.77 0.48
CA ALA A 102 -19.64 1.66 -0.53
C ALA A 102 -18.74 1.77 -1.77
N ARG A 103 -17.42 1.79 -1.58
CA ARG A 103 -16.47 1.79 -2.70
C ARG A 103 -16.48 0.47 -3.46
N TRP A 104 -16.47 -0.66 -2.76
CA TRP A 104 -16.55 -1.98 -3.38
C TRP A 104 -17.88 -2.19 -4.13
N GLU A 105 -19.00 -1.72 -3.57
CA GLU A 105 -20.31 -1.66 -4.22
C GLU A 105 -20.26 -0.85 -5.52
N PHE A 106 -19.70 0.36 -5.47
CA PHE A 106 -19.54 1.22 -6.64
C PHE A 106 -18.75 0.56 -7.77
N LEU A 107 -17.75 -0.26 -7.42
CA LEU A 107 -16.92 -1.00 -8.37
C LEU A 107 -17.64 -2.24 -8.96
N GLY A 108 -18.80 -2.61 -8.43
CA GLY A 108 -19.58 -3.75 -8.89
C GLY A 108 -19.42 -5.02 -8.07
N TRP A 109 -19.04 -4.90 -6.79
CA TRP A 109 -18.96 -5.99 -5.82
C TRP A 109 -17.92 -7.05 -6.18
N GLU A 110 -18.22 -8.33 -5.96
CA GLU A 110 -17.38 -9.48 -6.27
C GLU A 110 -17.05 -9.63 -7.76
N ARG A 111 -17.78 -8.92 -8.63
CA ARG A 111 -17.50 -8.89 -10.08
C ARG A 111 -16.45 -7.86 -10.47
N SER A 112 -16.04 -6.99 -9.54
CA SER A 112 -14.94 -6.05 -9.75
C SER A 112 -13.59 -6.76 -9.75
N PHE A 113 -12.52 -6.03 -10.09
CA PHE A 113 -11.16 -6.57 -10.03
C PHE A 113 -10.74 -7.00 -8.61
N LEU A 114 -11.41 -6.49 -7.57
CA LEU A 114 -11.12 -6.85 -6.18
C LEU A 114 -11.59 -8.28 -5.86
N GLY A 115 -12.68 -8.75 -6.47
CA GLY A 115 -13.27 -10.06 -6.14
C GLY A 115 -13.89 -10.10 -4.74
N TYR A 116 -13.80 -11.25 -4.09
CA TYR A 116 -14.36 -11.48 -2.75
C TYR A 116 -13.48 -10.93 -1.62
N PRO A 117 -14.07 -10.54 -0.49
CA PRO A 117 -13.29 -10.22 0.71
C PRO A 117 -12.58 -11.47 1.25
N VAL A 118 -11.36 -11.24 1.74
CA VAL A 118 -10.44 -12.23 2.36
C VAL A 118 -10.15 -11.85 3.82
N SER A 119 -10.52 -10.63 4.23
CA SER A 119 -10.46 -10.18 5.61
C SER A 119 -11.71 -9.39 5.97
N ASP A 120 -11.96 -9.24 7.27
CA ASP A 120 -12.77 -8.13 7.75
C ASP A 120 -11.98 -6.80 7.64
N GLU A 121 -12.58 -5.70 8.06
CA GLU A 121 -11.91 -4.40 8.16
C GLU A 121 -10.85 -4.41 9.29
N LEU A 122 -9.59 -4.24 8.92
CA LEU A 122 -8.43 -4.17 9.81
C LEU A 122 -8.00 -2.71 10.04
N ASP A 123 -7.32 -2.47 11.16
CA ASP A 123 -6.61 -1.20 11.37
C ASP A 123 -5.43 -1.07 10.40
N PHE A 124 -5.16 0.16 9.99
CA PHE A 124 -4.06 0.51 9.11
C PHE A 124 -3.36 1.80 9.59
N ASP A 125 -2.16 2.05 9.07
CA ASP A 125 -1.34 3.18 9.48
C ASP A 125 -2.05 4.53 9.32
N GLU A 126 -1.57 5.52 10.09
CA GLU A 126 -2.09 6.89 10.07
C GLU A 126 -3.59 6.99 10.42
N GLY A 127 -4.09 6.07 11.25
CA GLY A 127 -5.51 5.99 11.64
C GLY A 127 -6.42 5.53 10.50
N GLY A 128 -5.84 4.90 9.47
CA GLY A 128 -6.58 4.33 8.36
C GLY A 128 -7.20 2.98 8.70
N ARG A 129 -8.04 2.49 7.79
CA ARG A 129 -8.61 1.14 7.82
C ARG A 129 -8.41 0.47 6.47
N VAL A 130 -8.37 -0.86 6.45
CA VAL A 130 -8.21 -1.62 5.20
C VAL A 130 -9.08 -2.88 5.22
N SER A 131 -9.68 -3.21 4.08
CA SER A 131 -10.19 -4.56 3.83
C SER A 131 -9.43 -5.19 2.66
N VAL A 132 -9.02 -6.45 2.83
CA VAL A 132 -8.31 -7.22 1.82
C VAL A 132 -9.31 -8.03 1.01
N PHE A 133 -9.19 -7.96 -0.31
CA PHE A 133 -9.95 -8.73 -1.27
C PHE A 133 -9.00 -9.63 -2.09
N GLN A 134 -9.55 -10.56 -2.85
CA GLN A 134 -8.77 -11.52 -3.62
C GLN A 134 -7.79 -10.87 -4.62
N GLY A 135 -8.21 -9.78 -5.25
CA GLY A 135 -7.46 -9.08 -6.29
C GLY A 135 -6.80 -7.78 -5.84
N GLY A 136 -6.98 -7.35 -4.60
CA GLY A 136 -6.44 -6.07 -4.12
C GLY A 136 -7.01 -5.68 -2.77
N GLU A 137 -6.79 -4.44 -2.37
CA GLU A 137 -7.26 -3.91 -1.11
C GLU A 137 -8.00 -2.60 -1.29
N VAL A 138 -8.88 -2.30 -0.33
CA VAL A 138 -9.51 -0.98 -0.22
C VAL A 138 -9.09 -0.37 1.10
N TYR A 139 -8.33 0.72 1.00
CA TYR A 139 -7.86 1.52 2.12
C TYR A 139 -8.83 2.67 2.36
N TRP A 140 -8.96 3.14 3.60
CA TRP A 140 -9.80 4.28 3.94
C TRP A 140 -9.11 5.15 4.98
N TRP A 141 -9.16 6.47 4.79
CA TRP A 141 -8.85 7.45 5.82
C TRP A 141 -9.98 8.50 5.88
N PRO A 142 -10.21 9.15 7.03
CA PRO A 142 -11.25 10.17 7.18
C PRO A 142 -11.13 11.34 6.19
N ASP A 143 -9.91 11.68 5.77
CA ASP A 143 -9.60 12.84 4.92
C ASP A 143 -9.45 12.51 3.42
N THR A 144 -9.29 11.23 3.05
CA THR A 144 -9.11 10.81 1.65
C THR A 144 -10.26 9.97 1.10
N ASP A 145 -11.16 9.52 1.98
CA ASP A 145 -12.17 8.49 1.68
C ASP A 145 -11.52 7.16 1.22
N ALA A 146 -12.34 6.21 0.77
CA ALA A 146 -11.90 4.89 0.36
C ALA A 146 -11.13 4.93 -0.97
N ILE A 147 -9.98 4.25 -1.03
CA ILE A 147 -9.09 4.10 -2.18
C ILE A 147 -8.83 2.60 -2.41
N GLU A 148 -9.28 2.12 -3.56
CA GLU A 148 -9.02 0.76 -4.06
C GLU A 148 -7.66 0.70 -4.78
N LEU A 149 -6.88 -0.34 -4.50
CA LEU A 149 -5.58 -0.57 -5.11
C LEU A 149 -5.39 -2.07 -5.39
N HIS A 150 -4.68 -2.41 -6.46
CA HIS A 150 -4.06 -3.74 -6.64
C HIS A 150 -2.79 -3.80 -5.77
N HIS A 151 -1.66 -3.33 -6.34
CA HIS A 151 -0.45 -3.01 -5.61
C HIS A 151 0.01 -1.59 -5.95
N VAL A 152 0.74 -0.97 -5.04
CA VAL A 152 1.46 0.27 -5.32
C VAL A 152 2.77 -0.07 -6.00
N VAL A 153 3.01 0.56 -7.15
CA VAL A 153 4.28 0.47 -7.86
C VAL A 153 4.92 1.85 -7.92
N VAL A 154 6.16 1.95 -7.43
CA VAL A 154 6.95 3.18 -7.54
C VAL A 154 8.08 2.96 -8.51
N ARG A 155 8.25 3.88 -9.45
CA ARG A 155 9.34 3.82 -10.44
C ARG A 155 10.11 5.12 -10.47
N TYR A 156 11.41 5.01 -10.69
CA TYR A 156 12.20 6.13 -11.16
C TYR A 156 11.83 6.40 -12.62
N ALA A 157 11.42 7.63 -12.91
CA ALA A 157 10.98 8.08 -14.21
C ALA A 157 12.10 8.75 -15.03
N GLY A 158 13.09 9.32 -14.36
CA GLY A 158 14.18 10.02 -15.00
C GLY A 158 14.77 11.17 -14.18
N MET A 159 15.83 11.77 -14.71
CA MET A 159 16.48 12.95 -14.16
C MET A 159 16.53 14.05 -15.21
N HIS A 160 16.43 15.30 -14.75
CA HIS A 160 16.63 16.48 -15.58
C HIS A 160 17.82 17.29 -15.07
N ALA A 161 18.67 17.76 -15.99
CA ALA A 161 19.78 18.67 -15.68
C ALA A 161 19.41 20.11 -16.07
N PHE A 162 19.35 21.00 -15.08
CA PHE A 162 19.14 22.43 -15.30
C PHE A 162 20.47 23.11 -15.63
N GLY A 163 21.53 22.73 -14.94
CA GLY A 163 22.91 23.10 -15.21
C GLY A 163 23.83 21.91 -15.03
N VAL A 164 24.97 21.91 -15.72
CA VAL A 164 26.02 20.89 -15.60
C VAL A 164 27.32 21.58 -15.21
N SER A 165 28.20 20.93 -14.45
CA SER A 165 29.47 21.55 -14.09
C SER A 165 30.30 21.77 -15.35
N SER A 166 31.11 22.84 -15.35
CA SER A 166 31.95 23.21 -16.51
C SER A 166 33.24 22.39 -16.61
N GLY A 167 33.40 21.37 -15.75
CA GLY A 167 34.60 20.55 -15.62
C GLY A 167 34.68 19.43 -16.64
N SER A 168 35.23 19.69 -17.82
CA SER A 168 35.62 18.69 -18.84
C SER A 168 34.46 17.95 -19.57
N PRO A 169 34.54 17.78 -20.91
CA PRO A 169 33.59 16.98 -21.69
C PRO A 169 33.63 15.46 -21.40
N THR A 170 34.43 15.01 -20.43
CA THR A 170 34.55 13.61 -20.00
C THR A 170 33.87 13.32 -18.65
N ASP A 171 33.45 14.35 -17.92
CA ASP A 171 32.80 14.18 -16.64
C ASP A 171 31.38 13.65 -16.85
N ASN A 172 31.06 12.54 -16.20
CA ASN A 172 29.78 11.86 -16.34
C ASN A 172 29.05 11.91 -15.02
N THR A 173 28.02 12.75 -14.96
CA THR A 173 27.11 12.76 -13.81
C THR A 173 26.28 11.49 -13.76
N TYR A 174 26.17 10.89 -12.58
CA TYR A 174 25.26 9.78 -12.33
C TYR A 174 24.43 9.97 -11.07
N GLY A 175 23.26 9.34 -11.10
CA GLY A 175 22.33 9.29 -9.98
C GLY A 175 22.39 7.94 -9.28
N VAL A 176 22.55 7.97 -7.95
CA VAL A 176 22.44 6.80 -7.08
C VAL A 176 21.11 6.89 -6.34
N LEU A 177 20.29 5.82 -6.45
CA LEU A 177 19.03 5.69 -5.74
C LEU A 177 19.14 4.59 -4.67
N GLY A 178 18.75 4.92 -3.44
CA GLY A 178 18.53 3.96 -2.37
C GLY A 178 17.05 3.89 -2.02
N VAL A 179 16.54 2.70 -1.72
CA VAL A 179 15.11 2.49 -1.45
C VAL A 179 14.97 1.65 -0.19
N VAL A 180 14.22 2.14 0.78
CA VAL A 180 13.93 1.47 2.05
C VAL A 180 12.43 1.48 2.32
N GLY A 181 11.88 0.33 2.71
CA GLY A 181 10.46 0.10 2.95
C GLY A 181 10.26 -1.34 3.44
N ALA A 182 9.13 -1.60 4.08
CA ALA A 182 8.89 -2.89 4.76
C ALA A 182 8.96 -4.11 3.80
N GLU A 183 8.70 -3.91 2.51
CA GLU A 183 8.72 -4.95 1.47
C GLU A 183 9.70 -4.63 0.32
N SER A 184 10.62 -3.68 0.50
CA SER A 184 11.47 -3.20 -0.58
C SER A 184 12.40 -4.28 -1.15
N ARG A 185 12.40 -4.42 -2.47
CA ARG A 185 13.47 -5.08 -3.21
C ARG A 185 14.47 -4.01 -3.62
N PHE A 186 15.72 -4.17 -3.22
CA PHE A 186 16.78 -3.23 -3.57
C PHE A 186 17.06 -3.28 -5.08
N ALA A 187 16.57 -2.29 -5.81
CA ALA A 187 16.87 -2.12 -7.23
C ALA A 187 17.98 -1.08 -7.39
N THR A 188 19.20 -1.52 -7.69
CA THR A 188 20.29 -0.63 -8.13
C THR A 188 20.36 -0.67 -9.65
N ARG A 189 19.82 0.34 -10.33
CA ARG A 189 20.26 0.68 -11.70
C ARG A 189 19.80 2.07 -12.14
N THR A 190 20.72 2.78 -12.78
CA THR A 190 20.46 3.58 -13.99
C THR A 190 21.71 3.48 -14.88
N PRO A 191 21.63 2.95 -16.11
CA PRO A 191 22.76 2.93 -17.04
C PRO A 191 22.83 4.22 -17.88
N ARG A 192 23.92 4.98 -17.73
CA ARG A 192 24.66 5.86 -18.67
C ARG A 192 23.97 6.45 -19.94
N ARG A 193 24.04 7.79 -20.11
CA ARG A 193 24.77 8.54 -21.19
C ARG A 193 24.54 10.07 -21.12
N ASP A 194 25.63 10.84 -21.03
CA ASP A 194 25.80 12.28 -21.29
C ASP A 194 24.52 13.15 -21.20
N ILE A 195 24.01 13.41 -20.00
CA ILE A 195 22.94 14.39 -19.81
C ILE A 195 23.57 15.78 -19.89
N ARG A 196 23.18 16.55 -20.90
CA ARG A 196 23.61 17.96 -21.08
C ARG A 196 22.64 18.89 -20.38
N SER A 197 23.07 20.12 -20.06
CA SER A 197 22.17 21.17 -19.58
C SER A 197 20.94 21.30 -20.50
N GLY A 198 19.75 21.30 -19.89
CA GLY A 198 18.45 21.30 -20.56
C GLY A 198 17.97 19.91 -21.02
N GLY A 199 18.74 18.85 -20.78
CA GLY A 199 18.42 17.47 -21.15
C GLY A 199 17.67 16.70 -20.06
N SER A 200 16.78 15.81 -20.50
CA SER A 200 16.13 14.80 -19.66
C SER A 200 16.45 13.40 -20.16
N HIS A 201 16.55 12.44 -19.25
CA HIS A 201 16.63 11.02 -19.60
C HIS A 201 15.49 10.25 -18.93
N ALA A 202 14.60 9.68 -19.73
CA ALA A 202 13.55 8.81 -19.23
C ALA A 202 14.12 7.42 -18.94
N ASP A 203 13.89 6.92 -17.74
CA ASP A 203 14.13 5.52 -17.39
C ASP A 203 12.87 4.98 -16.71
N ALA A 204 12.69 3.68 -16.70
CA ALA A 204 11.54 3.02 -16.06
C ALA A 204 12.07 1.93 -15.14
N VAL A 205 12.68 2.35 -14.03
CA VAL A 205 13.24 1.43 -13.03
C VAL A 205 12.23 1.25 -11.91
N GLU A 206 11.71 0.04 -11.76
CA GLU A 206 10.83 -0.32 -10.65
C GLU A 206 11.63 -0.34 -9.34
N LEU A 207 11.26 0.55 -8.42
CA LEU A 207 11.87 0.72 -7.11
C LEU A 207 11.11 -0.04 -6.02
N TYR A 208 9.80 -0.15 -6.18
CA TYR A 208 8.91 -0.75 -5.18
C TYR A 208 7.68 -1.34 -5.86
N ARG A 209 7.24 -2.50 -5.37
CA ARG A 209 5.95 -3.11 -5.69
C ARG A 209 5.43 -3.82 -4.45
N GLY A 210 4.24 -3.43 -4.00
CA GLY A 210 3.61 -4.06 -2.83
C GLY A 210 2.53 -3.18 -2.21
N ARG A 211 2.26 -3.39 -0.93
CA ARG A 211 1.27 -2.61 -0.17
C ARG A 211 1.78 -1.20 0.16
N PRO A 212 0.93 -0.19 0.33
CA PRO A 212 1.37 1.14 0.75
C PRO A 212 1.80 1.13 2.23
N THR A 213 2.94 0.51 2.58
CA THR A 213 3.45 0.40 3.97
C THR A 213 4.49 1.49 4.31
N GLY A 214 4.54 2.54 3.50
CA GLY A 214 5.57 3.58 3.56
C GLY A 214 6.84 3.21 2.79
N LEU A 215 7.49 4.24 2.25
CA LEU A 215 8.68 4.11 1.40
C LEU A 215 9.56 5.34 1.56
N THR A 216 10.85 5.13 1.79
CA THR A 216 11.85 6.19 1.74
C THR A 216 12.79 5.95 0.57
N ILE A 217 12.92 6.96 -0.29
CA ILE A 217 13.83 6.97 -1.43
C ILE A 217 14.91 8.01 -1.18
N SER A 218 16.16 7.60 -1.26
CA SER A 218 17.30 8.49 -1.33
C SER A 218 17.72 8.69 -2.77
N SER A 219 18.09 9.92 -3.10
CA SER A 219 18.63 10.29 -4.40
C SER A 219 19.91 11.07 -4.19
N THR A 220 21.00 10.62 -4.79
CA THR A 220 22.30 11.28 -4.71
C THR A 220 22.85 11.49 -6.12
N VAL A 221 23.31 12.70 -6.40
CA VAL A 221 24.03 13.03 -7.63
C VAL A 221 25.53 12.99 -7.34
N ILE A 222 26.27 12.35 -8.22
CA ILE A 222 27.73 12.23 -8.14
C ILE A 222 28.29 12.62 -9.50
N GLU A 223 29.26 13.52 -9.52
CA GLU A 223 30.18 13.74 -10.65
C GLU A 223 31.42 12.89 -10.41
N HIS A 224 32.01 12.29 -11.44
CA HIS A 224 33.20 11.48 -11.20
C HIS A 224 34.18 11.65 -12.35
N ASP A 225 35.39 12.05 -11.96
CA ASP A 225 36.47 12.43 -12.87
C ASP A 225 37.25 11.22 -13.42
N TYR A 226 37.20 10.04 -12.77
CA TYR A 226 38.02 8.87 -13.15
C TYR A 226 37.35 7.48 -13.00
N GLY A 227 36.48 7.09 -13.96
CA GLY A 227 36.24 5.66 -14.26
C GLY A 227 34.80 5.21 -14.50
N SER A 228 34.62 3.92 -14.86
CA SER A 228 33.31 3.31 -15.11
C SER A 228 32.63 2.91 -13.79
N PRO A 229 31.42 3.41 -13.47
CA PRO A 229 30.69 3.08 -12.23
C PRO A 229 30.42 1.58 -12.02
N ASP A 230 30.47 0.78 -13.09
CA ASP A 230 30.26 -0.66 -13.05
C ASP A 230 31.27 -1.40 -12.14
N SER A 231 32.42 -0.80 -11.83
CA SER A 231 33.44 -1.40 -10.94
C SER A 231 32.97 -1.55 -9.49
N TYR A 232 32.00 -0.75 -9.05
CA TYR A 232 31.59 -0.69 -7.63
C TYR A 232 30.20 -1.27 -7.35
N VAL A 233 29.51 -1.77 -8.39
CA VAL A 233 28.17 -2.38 -8.27
C VAL A 233 28.16 -3.55 -7.28
N GLY A 234 29.26 -4.30 -7.20
CA GLY A 234 29.43 -5.39 -6.22
C GLY A 234 29.41 -4.90 -4.78
N ALA A 235 30.17 -3.84 -4.47
CA ALA A 235 30.27 -3.25 -3.14
C ALA A 235 28.95 -2.59 -2.70
N ALA A 236 28.29 -1.85 -3.60
CA ALA A 236 26.99 -1.24 -3.32
C ALA A 236 25.91 -2.31 -3.01
N LYS A 237 25.87 -3.42 -3.76
CA LYS A 237 24.95 -4.53 -3.50
C LYS A 237 25.20 -5.18 -2.14
N GLN A 238 26.46 -5.36 -1.74
CA GLN A 238 26.81 -5.96 -0.46
C GLN A 238 26.47 -5.03 0.73
N ALA A 239 26.75 -3.72 0.61
CA ALA A 239 26.41 -2.74 1.64
C ALA A 239 24.89 -2.66 1.88
N VAL A 240 24.13 -2.71 0.80
CA VAL A 240 22.67 -2.72 0.83
C VAL A 240 22.11 -4.01 1.45
N GLN A 241 22.69 -5.17 1.15
CA GLN A 241 22.33 -6.45 1.79
C GLN A 241 22.64 -6.46 3.29
N ALA A 242 23.77 -5.88 3.70
CA ALA A 242 24.13 -5.73 5.12
C ALA A 242 23.15 -4.78 5.85
N ALA A 243 22.79 -3.66 5.23
CA ALA A 243 21.85 -2.69 5.78
C ALA A 243 20.43 -3.27 5.95
N GLY A 244 19.93 -4.06 4.98
CA GLY A 244 18.61 -4.71 5.07
C GLY A 244 18.42 -5.60 6.31
N THR A 245 19.52 -6.10 6.90
CA THR A 245 19.49 -6.92 8.12
C THR A 245 19.46 -6.06 9.41
N ALA A 246 20.06 -4.86 9.36
CA ALA A 246 20.19 -3.95 10.51
C ALA A 246 19.01 -2.98 10.68
N VAL A 247 18.27 -2.68 9.60
CA VAL A 247 17.18 -1.68 9.58
C VAL A 247 15.97 -2.06 10.46
N ALA A 248 15.79 -3.33 10.81
CA ALA A 248 14.70 -3.79 11.68
C ALA A 248 14.72 -3.18 13.11
N GLY A 249 15.85 -2.62 13.57
CA GLY A 249 16.02 -2.12 14.95
C GLY A 249 16.10 -0.61 15.16
N LEU A 250 16.19 0.22 14.11
CA LEU A 250 16.68 1.61 14.22
C LEU A 250 15.68 2.73 13.86
N VAL A 251 14.39 2.42 13.74
CA VAL A 251 13.36 3.37 13.28
C VAL A 251 13.04 4.50 14.30
N THR A 252 13.62 4.52 15.51
CA THR A 252 13.19 5.43 16.58
C THR A 252 14.13 6.61 16.92
N LEU A 253 15.21 6.88 16.16
CA LEU A 253 16.29 7.69 16.73
C LEU A 253 17.10 8.60 15.77
N ILE A 254 16.51 9.39 14.84
CA ILE A 254 17.33 10.38 14.11
C ILE A 254 16.61 11.71 13.81
N PRO A 255 16.88 12.78 14.59
CA PRO A 255 16.83 14.15 14.12
C PRO A 255 18.21 14.58 13.57
N TYR A 256 18.24 15.09 12.33
CA TYR A 256 19.42 15.66 11.64
C TYR A 256 20.57 14.71 11.27
N VAL A 257 20.38 13.89 10.22
CA VAL A 257 21.49 13.39 9.38
C VAL A 257 21.00 13.29 7.92
N GLY A 258 21.35 14.26 7.07
CA GLY A 258 21.60 13.90 5.65
C GLY A 258 22.97 13.22 5.61
N PRO A 259 23.25 12.20 4.77
CA PRO A 259 22.60 11.63 3.59
C PRO A 259 22.05 10.22 3.84
N LEU A 260 21.27 9.62 2.93
CA LEU A 260 20.81 8.22 3.12
C LEU A 260 21.87 7.16 2.77
N LEU A 261 23.14 7.57 2.70
CA LEU A 261 24.29 6.68 2.86
C LEU A 261 25.25 7.11 3.99
N GLY A 262 24.90 8.11 4.81
CA GLY A 262 25.75 8.47 5.95
C GLY A 262 25.36 7.80 7.27
N ALA A 263 24.31 6.98 7.31
CA ALA A 263 23.87 6.38 8.57
C ALA A 263 23.18 5.01 8.48
N ALA A 264 23.38 4.23 7.43
CA ALA A 264 23.35 2.75 7.58
C ALA A 264 24.72 2.21 8.10
N VAL A 265 25.60 3.10 8.57
CA VAL A 265 27.04 2.86 8.67
C VAL A 265 27.67 3.11 10.05
N ILE A 266 26.93 3.46 11.12
CA ILE A 266 27.52 3.42 12.49
C ILE A 266 27.16 2.14 13.25
N ALA A 267 26.55 1.15 12.58
CA ALA A 267 26.46 -0.21 13.12
C ALA A 267 26.89 -1.32 12.12
N GLY A 268 26.68 -1.14 10.82
CA GLY A 268 26.94 -2.19 9.82
C GLY A 268 28.32 -2.17 9.13
N VAL A 269 29.09 -1.07 9.18
CA VAL A 269 30.36 -0.98 8.42
C VAL A 269 31.54 -1.67 9.08
N ALA A 270 31.44 -2.00 10.38
CA ALA A 270 32.42 -2.87 11.01
C ALA A 270 32.42 -4.30 10.41
N GLU A 271 31.32 -4.74 9.81
CA GLU A 271 31.16 -6.09 9.25
C GLU A 271 31.35 -6.16 7.72
N ALA A 272 31.40 -5.02 7.03
CA ALA A 272 31.26 -4.92 5.57
C ALA A 272 32.59 -5.01 4.77
N GLY A 273 33.74 -5.17 5.42
CA GLY A 273 35.04 -5.34 4.75
C GLY A 273 35.60 -4.05 4.11
N ASP A 274 36.91 -4.07 3.85
CA ASP A 274 37.70 -2.90 3.44
C ASP A 274 37.24 -2.27 2.10
N ASP A 275 36.63 -3.07 1.20
CA ASP A 275 36.13 -2.60 -0.10
C ASP A 275 34.89 -1.70 -0.01
N ILE A 276 34.01 -1.94 0.98
CA ILE A 276 32.84 -1.09 1.23
C ILE A 276 33.26 0.22 1.89
N ALA A 277 34.23 0.16 2.80
CA ALA A 277 34.81 1.37 3.40
C ALA A 277 35.52 2.23 2.34
N ALA A 278 36.21 1.63 1.37
CA ALA A 278 36.83 2.32 0.25
C ALA A 278 35.78 2.92 -0.72
N TRP A 279 34.67 2.22 -1.00
CA TRP A 279 33.56 2.76 -1.77
C TRP A 279 32.86 3.93 -1.07
N VAL A 280 32.57 3.79 0.23
CA VAL A 280 32.01 4.90 1.02
C VAL A 280 32.98 6.06 1.05
N ALA A 281 34.28 5.84 1.29
CA ALA A 281 35.28 6.91 1.28
C ALA A 281 35.44 7.58 -0.09
N GLY A 282 35.31 6.84 -1.19
CA GLY A 282 35.35 7.36 -2.57
C GLY A 282 34.06 8.06 -3.02
N ILE A 283 32.92 7.78 -2.39
CA ILE A 283 31.67 8.54 -2.57
C ILE A 283 31.60 9.74 -1.61
N VAL A 284 32.24 9.67 -0.44
CA VAL A 284 32.14 10.70 0.60
C VAL A 284 33.21 11.81 0.41
N GLY A 285 34.07 11.71 -0.60
CA GLY A 285 35.03 12.76 -1.01
C GLY A 285 34.59 13.49 -2.28
N ASP A 286 34.71 14.83 -2.25
CA ASP A 286 34.58 15.93 -3.26
C ASP A 286 33.62 15.87 -4.47
N ASP A 287 33.06 14.71 -4.79
CA ASP A 287 32.34 14.41 -6.01
C ASP A 287 30.80 14.34 -5.84
N VAL A 288 30.29 14.45 -4.60
CA VAL A 288 28.84 14.49 -4.32
C VAL A 288 28.28 15.88 -4.52
N MET A 289 27.53 16.06 -5.59
CA MET A 289 26.92 17.33 -5.96
C MET A 289 25.66 17.64 -5.13
N GLY A 290 25.00 16.62 -4.61
CA GLY A 290 23.77 16.82 -3.84
C GLY A 290 23.05 15.54 -3.49
N SER A 291 22.27 15.58 -2.43
CA SER A 291 21.43 14.46 -2.00
C SER A 291 20.08 14.92 -1.48
N ALA A 292 19.03 14.15 -1.77
CA ALA A 292 17.69 14.33 -1.23
C ALA A 292 17.12 13.01 -0.71
N GLN A 293 16.12 13.15 0.16
CA GLN A 293 15.30 12.04 0.63
C GLN A 293 13.82 12.39 0.40
N ASN A 294 13.09 11.46 -0.19
CA ASN A 294 11.64 11.50 -0.26
C ASN A 294 11.10 10.36 0.61
N THR A 295 10.54 10.71 1.77
CA THR A 295 9.82 9.76 2.62
C THR A 295 8.33 9.90 2.35
N LEU A 296 7.72 8.83 1.86
CA LEU A 296 6.30 8.72 1.58
C LEU A 296 5.66 7.87 2.67
N THR A 297 4.65 8.42 3.34
CA THR A 297 3.83 7.67 4.29
C THR A 297 2.94 6.65 3.56
N PRO A 298 2.44 5.62 4.26
CA PRO A 298 1.38 4.74 3.76
C PRO A 298 0.26 5.47 3.02
N LYS A 299 -0.33 6.49 3.65
CA LYS A 299 -1.42 7.28 3.06
C LYS A 299 -0.96 8.03 1.81
N GLN A 300 0.23 8.64 1.84
CA GLN A 300 0.77 9.35 0.67
C GLN A 300 0.98 8.41 -0.51
N LEU A 301 1.50 7.19 -0.29
CA LEU A 301 1.64 6.20 -1.36
C LEU A 301 0.28 5.83 -1.97
N ALA A 302 -0.73 5.58 -1.13
CA ALA A 302 -2.07 5.24 -1.60
C ALA A 302 -2.70 6.39 -2.41
N VAL A 303 -2.59 7.63 -1.92
CA VAL A 303 -3.11 8.83 -2.61
C VAL A 303 -2.37 9.05 -3.93
N LEU A 304 -1.04 8.97 -3.93
CA LEU A 304 -0.24 9.11 -5.15
C LEU A 304 -0.63 8.04 -6.18
N ALA A 305 -0.82 6.79 -5.76
CA ALA A 305 -1.20 5.70 -6.65
C ALA A 305 -2.63 5.86 -7.23
N GLY A 306 -3.62 6.11 -6.38
CA GLY A 306 -5.04 6.02 -6.74
C GLY A 306 -5.79 7.34 -6.97
N ARG A 307 -5.23 8.48 -6.57
CA ARG A 307 -5.94 9.78 -6.58
C ARG A 307 -5.15 10.93 -7.23
N THR A 308 -3.83 10.86 -7.28
CA THR A 308 -3.01 11.91 -7.89
C THR A 308 -2.84 11.69 -9.39
N GLY A 309 -3.18 12.71 -10.17
CA GLY A 309 -2.90 12.75 -11.61
C GLY A 309 -1.44 12.99 -11.93
N ASP A 310 -1.02 12.61 -13.13
CA ASP A 310 0.36 12.78 -13.56
C ASP A 310 0.72 14.25 -13.83
N SER A 311 1.97 14.59 -13.53
CA SER A 311 2.64 15.81 -13.92
C SER A 311 3.61 15.55 -15.06
N HIS A 312 3.88 16.57 -15.89
CA HIS A 312 4.79 16.46 -17.01
C HIS A 312 5.83 17.57 -16.99
N PHE A 313 7.10 17.22 -17.16
CA PHE A 313 8.20 18.18 -17.28
C PHE A 313 9.30 17.64 -18.18
N ALA A 314 9.72 18.42 -19.17
CA ALA A 314 10.83 18.10 -20.07
C ALA A 314 10.79 16.65 -20.62
N GLY A 315 9.60 16.18 -21.03
CA GLY A 315 9.37 14.84 -21.57
C GLY A 315 9.24 13.71 -20.53
N LEU A 316 9.36 14.01 -19.23
CA LEU A 316 9.16 13.07 -18.13
C LEU A 316 7.74 13.18 -17.58
N THR A 317 7.15 12.03 -17.26
CA THR A 317 5.88 11.91 -16.54
C THR A 317 6.17 11.48 -15.11
N TYR A 318 5.59 12.15 -14.12
CA TYR A 318 5.90 11.92 -12.70
C TYR A 318 4.75 12.33 -11.78
N LYS A 319 4.80 11.90 -10.52
CA LYS A 319 3.86 12.30 -9.46
C LYS A 319 4.54 12.97 -8.27
N PHE A 320 5.83 12.71 -8.09
CA PHE A 320 6.67 13.46 -7.15
C PHE A 320 8.11 13.55 -7.66
N GLU A 321 8.85 14.49 -7.11
CA GLU A 321 10.23 14.81 -7.50
C GLU A 321 11.07 15.13 -6.25
N THR A 322 12.39 15.14 -6.42
CA THR A 322 13.29 15.70 -5.41
C THR A 322 13.22 17.23 -5.41
N PRO A 323 13.63 17.89 -4.31
CA PRO A 323 14.13 19.26 -4.39
C PRO A 323 15.24 19.40 -5.43
N LEU A 324 15.55 20.63 -5.83
CA LEU A 324 16.69 20.90 -6.70
C LEU A 324 17.99 20.55 -5.96
N LEU A 325 18.78 19.65 -6.55
CA LEU A 325 20.09 19.25 -6.04
C LEU A 325 21.15 20.03 -6.81
N SER A 326 21.88 20.91 -6.14
CA SER A 326 22.83 21.81 -6.80
C SER A 326 24.17 21.84 -6.10
N ASP A 327 25.23 21.92 -6.91
CA ASP A 327 26.57 22.33 -6.50
C ASP A 327 27.20 23.19 -7.60
N GLY A 328 27.67 24.37 -7.23
CA GLY A 328 28.12 25.39 -8.19
C GLY A 328 27.07 25.68 -9.29
N ASP A 329 27.50 25.53 -10.56
CA ASP A 329 26.65 25.72 -11.75
C ASP A 329 25.85 24.45 -12.11
N ALA A 330 26.12 23.32 -11.46
CA ALA A 330 25.45 22.06 -11.72
C ALA A 330 24.16 21.95 -10.89
N SER A 331 23.07 21.51 -11.51
CA SER A 331 21.79 21.37 -10.81
C SER A 331 20.85 20.36 -11.45
N TYR A 332 20.28 19.47 -10.63
CA TYR A 332 19.54 18.29 -11.08
C TYR A 332 18.27 18.04 -10.25
N LYS A 333 17.30 17.33 -10.84
CA LYS A 333 16.14 16.76 -10.14
C LYS A 333 15.86 15.34 -10.58
N PHE A 334 15.45 14.49 -9.65
CA PHE A 334 14.93 13.15 -9.92
C PHE A 334 13.41 13.16 -9.90
N TYR A 335 12.82 12.37 -10.79
CA TYR A 335 11.39 12.29 -11.01
C TYR A 335 10.91 10.85 -10.83
N PHE A 336 9.73 10.67 -10.24
CA PHE A 336 9.20 9.36 -9.90
C PHE A 336 7.73 9.23 -10.25
N THR A 337 7.32 8.06 -10.72
CA THR A 337 5.91 7.70 -10.93
C THR A 337 5.42 6.80 -9.80
N VAL A 338 4.11 6.87 -9.54
CA VAL A 338 3.41 5.96 -8.62
C VAL A 338 2.14 5.48 -9.30
N ALA A 339 1.93 4.17 -9.38
CA ALA A 339 0.78 3.58 -10.03
C ALA A 339 0.11 2.51 -9.14
N ALA A 340 -1.18 2.27 -9.41
CA ALA A 340 -1.93 1.14 -8.89
C ALA A 340 -1.99 0.06 -9.99
N GLU A 341 -1.25 -1.04 -9.82
CA GLU A 341 -1.11 -2.11 -10.83
C GLU A 341 -1.25 -3.50 -10.26
#